data_AF-A0A535CZA8-F1
#
_entry.id   AF-A0A535CZA8-F1
#
_cell.length_a   1.000
_cell.length_b   1.000
_cell.length_c   1.000
_cell.angle_alpha   90.00
_cell.angle_beta   90.00
_cell.angle_gamma   90.00
#
_symmetry.space_group_name_H-M   'P 1'
#
loop_
_entity.id
_entity.type
_entity.pdbx_description
1 polymer ?
#
loop_
_entity_poly.entity_id
_entity_poly.type
_entity_poly.pdbx_seq_one_letter_code
_entity_poly.pdbx_strand_id
1 'polypeptide(L)'
;MPGPYAAESFTPEEQAVLGRYVTDVDGPVFALVGLPEVTCAALFARYSRSAKTLRRLLLDEFLSGDDSRAPAAAAAGRARATDLFGRILAEYGDDSVAQLGGVHLACEQVSQPLAKAIEWGRLAAYLEQSTRYIAYTDRP
;
A
#
# COMPACT_ATOMS: atom_id res chain seq x y z
N MET A 1 -17.98 -4.12 32.82
CA MET A 1 -16.52 -4.08 32.59
C MET A 1 -16.31 -3.52 31.20
N PRO A 2 -15.43 -2.52 30.99
CA PRO A 2 -14.97 -2.23 29.63
C PRO A 2 -14.40 -3.54 29.06
N GLY A 3 -14.67 -3.82 27.78
CA GLY A 3 -14.09 -4.98 27.11
C GLY A 3 -12.56 -4.94 27.13
N PRO A 4 -11.87 -5.99 26.66
CA PRO A 4 -10.40 -6.06 26.70
C PRO A 4 -9.69 -5.00 25.84
N TYR A 5 -10.42 -4.16 25.12
CA TYR A 5 -9.90 -3.10 24.24
C TYR A 5 -10.83 -1.88 24.23
N ALA A 6 -10.28 -0.73 23.85
CA ALA A 6 -11.06 0.48 23.62
C ALA A 6 -11.94 0.30 22.37
N ALA A 7 -13.26 0.30 22.56
CA ALA A 7 -14.22 0.28 21.47
C ALA A 7 -14.46 1.70 20.97
N GLU A 8 -14.29 1.92 19.68
CA GLU A 8 -14.69 3.18 19.03
C GLU A 8 -16.13 3.06 18.52
N SER A 9 -16.94 4.08 18.76
CA SER A 9 -18.32 4.12 18.29
C SER A 9 -18.41 4.86 16.95
N PHE A 10 -19.15 4.29 16.00
CA PHE A 10 -19.42 4.86 14.68
C PHE A 10 -20.93 4.98 14.46
N THR A 11 -21.38 6.03 13.76
CA THR A 11 -22.79 6.15 13.37
C THR A 11 -23.17 5.09 12.32
N PRO A 12 -24.46 4.79 12.11
CA PRO A 12 -24.89 3.84 11.07
C PRO A 12 -24.36 4.22 9.67
N GLU A 13 -24.28 5.50 9.36
CA GLU A 13 -23.73 6.02 8.11
C GLU A 13 -22.22 5.79 8.01
N GLU A 14 -21.49 6.08 9.09
CA GLU A 14 -20.04 5.83 9.18
C GLU A 14 -19.73 4.33 9.04
N GLN A 15 -20.50 3.47 9.69
CA GLN A 15 -20.36 2.01 9.58
C GLN A 15 -20.62 1.52 8.15
N ALA A 16 -21.65 2.05 7.48
CA ALA A 16 -21.96 1.69 6.10
C ALA A 16 -20.87 2.12 5.10
N VAL A 17 -20.15 3.20 5.39
CA VAL A 17 -18.97 3.62 4.62
C VAL A 17 -17.77 2.74 4.94
N LEU A 18 -17.44 2.57 6.22
CA LEU A 18 -16.29 1.77 6.68
C LEU A 18 -16.38 0.32 6.23
N GLY A 19 -17.57 -0.31 6.30
CA GLY A 19 -17.78 -1.71 5.92
C GLY A 19 -17.46 -2.03 4.45
N ARG A 20 -17.21 -1.03 3.60
CA ARG A 20 -16.72 -1.22 2.22
C ARG A 20 -15.20 -1.39 2.16
N TYR A 21 -14.49 -0.89 3.16
CA TYR A 21 -13.03 -0.77 3.18
C TYR A 21 -12.37 -1.51 4.34
N VAL A 22 -13.14 -2.04 5.30
CA VAL A 22 -12.65 -2.89 6.37
C VAL A 22 -13.47 -4.18 6.50
N THR A 23 -12.83 -5.27 6.90
CA THR A 23 -13.52 -6.56 7.10
C THR A 23 -14.34 -6.64 8.39
N ASP A 24 -14.02 -5.80 9.38
CA ASP A 24 -14.72 -5.72 10.67
C ASP A 24 -14.63 -4.27 11.20
N VAL A 25 -15.79 -3.68 11.50
CA VAL A 25 -15.92 -2.30 12.01
C VAL A 25 -15.84 -2.25 13.54
N ASP A 26 -16.23 -3.33 14.21
CA ASP A 26 -16.46 -3.39 15.66
C ASP A 26 -15.30 -4.06 16.41
N GLY A 27 -14.74 -5.11 15.83
CA GLY A 27 -13.67 -5.92 16.40
C GLY A 27 -12.29 -5.25 16.33
N PRO A 28 -11.36 -5.58 17.25
CA PRO A 28 -10.02 -4.96 17.30
C PRO A 28 -9.09 -5.47 16.19
N VAL A 29 -9.48 -6.50 15.45
CA VAL A 29 -8.72 -7.12 14.37
C VAL A 29 -9.53 -7.06 13.08
N PHE A 30 -8.97 -6.43 12.06
CA PHE A 30 -9.60 -6.27 10.75
C PHE A 30 -8.55 -6.08 9.66
N ALA A 31 -8.91 -6.33 8.41
CA ALA A 31 -8.09 -6.03 7.25
C ALA A 31 -8.66 -4.82 6.50
N LEU A 32 -7.77 -4.01 5.90
CA LEU A 32 -8.14 -3.00 4.91
C LEU A 32 -8.37 -3.70 3.56
N VAL A 33 -9.46 -3.37 2.88
CA VAL A 33 -9.83 -3.94 1.57
C VAL A 33 -10.30 -2.84 0.63
N GLY A 34 -10.17 -3.04 -0.69
CA GLY A 34 -10.74 -2.12 -1.69
C GLY A 34 -10.12 -0.71 -1.75
N LEU A 35 -9.06 -0.44 -0.98
CA LEU A 35 -8.30 0.81 -1.03
C LEU A 35 -7.08 0.66 -1.95
N PRO A 36 -6.67 1.71 -2.68
CA PRO A 36 -5.38 1.74 -3.35
C PRO A 36 -4.22 1.53 -2.36
N GLU A 37 -3.17 0.80 -2.75
CA GLU A 37 -2.00 0.53 -1.89
C GLU A 37 -1.36 1.83 -1.36
N VAL A 38 -1.29 2.85 -2.21
CA VAL A 38 -0.83 4.20 -1.88
C VAL A 38 -1.63 4.82 -0.72
N THR A 39 -2.96 4.62 -0.72
CA THR A 39 -3.86 5.10 0.34
C THR A 39 -3.64 4.32 1.63
N CYS A 40 -3.45 3.00 1.55
CA CYS A 40 -3.12 2.19 2.73
C CYS A 40 -1.79 2.63 3.36
N ALA A 41 -0.75 2.82 2.56
CA ALA A 41 0.55 3.26 3.03
C ALA A 41 0.48 4.64 3.72
N ALA A 42 -0.21 5.58 3.08
CA ALA A 42 -0.45 6.92 3.63
C ALA A 42 -1.22 6.88 4.96
N LEU A 43 -2.26 6.05 5.04
CA LEU A 43 -3.07 5.87 6.24
C LEU A 43 -2.24 5.30 7.39
N PHE A 44 -1.43 4.26 7.15
CA PHE A 44 -0.55 3.70 8.19
C PHE A 44 0.54 4.68 8.63
N ALA A 45 1.12 5.44 7.70
CA ALA A 45 2.09 6.48 8.00
C ALA A 45 1.47 7.56 8.93
N ARG A 46 0.28 8.06 8.58
CA ARG A 46 -0.48 9.02 9.39
C ARG A 46 -0.89 8.45 10.75
N TYR A 47 -1.28 7.18 10.80
CA TYR A 47 -1.68 6.48 12.03
C TYR A 47 -0.53 6.34 13.03
N SER A 48 0.70 6.11 12.57
CA SER A 48 1.88 6.01 13.43
C SER A 48 2.13 7.25 14.32
N ARG A 49 1.56 8.40 13.95
CA ARG A 49 1.71 9.70 14.62
C ARG A 49 0.37 10.28 15.10
N SER A 50 -0.66 9.45 15.26
CA SER A 50 -1.99 9.88 15.69
C SER A 50 -2.44 9.16 16.96
N ALA A 51 -3.25 9.84 17.77
CA ALA A 51 -3.96 9.21 18.89
C ALA A 51 -5.34 8.62 18.49
N LYS A 52 -5.81 8.89 17.25
CA LYS A 52 -7.06 8.33 16.71
C LYS A 52 -6.87 6.88 16.29
N THR A 53 -7.94 6.08 16.28
CA THR A 53 -7.91 4.75 15.67
C THR A 53 -7.73 4.83 14.15
N LEU A 54 -7.22 3.76 13.54
CA LEU A 54 -7.03 3.66 12.09
C LEU A 54 -8.35 3.88 11.32
N ARG A 55 -9.48 3.36 11.82
CA ARG A 55 -10.81 3.53 11.19
C ARG A 55 -11.31 4.97 11.30
N ARG A 56 -11.13 5.62 12.44
CA ARG A 56 -11.49 7.03 12.64
C ARG A 56 -10.63 7.94 11.75
N LEU A 57 -9.33 7.67 11.61
CA LEU A 57 -8.46 8.37 10.65
C LEU A 57 -8.92 8.16 9.21
N LEU A 58 -9.16 6.92 8.81
CA LEU A 58 -9.66 6.59 7.47
C LEU A 58 -10.92 7.40 7.17
N LEU A 59 -11.89 7.41 8.09
CA LEU A 59 -13.14 8.13 7.91
C LEU A 59 -12.93 9.65 7.87
N ASP A 60 -12.28 10.23 8.86
CA ASP A 60 -12.16 11.68 9.04
C ASP A 60 -11.22 12.35 8.03
N GLU A 61 -10.14 11.67 7.61
CA GLU A 61 -9.04 12.29 6.88
C GLU A 61 -8.88 11.74 5.45
N PHE A 62 -9.35 10.52 5.18
CA PHE A 62 -9.17 9.87 3.88
C PHE A 62 -10.48 9.65 3.11
N LEU A 63 -11.64 9.67 3.79
CA LEU A 63 -12.96 9.50 3.19
C LEU A 63 -13.86 10.73 3.32
N SER A 64 -13.58 11.65 4.26
CA SER A 64 -14.37 12.86 4.48
C SER A 64 -13.87 14.04 3.64
N GLY A 65 -14.53 14.30 2.51
CA GLY A 65 -14.39 15.53 1.70
C GLY A 65 -13.61 15.34 0.40
N ASP A 66 -14.28 15.73 -0.71
CA ASP A 66 -13.92 15.92 -2.15
C ASP A 66 -12.70 15.24 -2.83
N ASP A 67 -11.72 14.72 -2.10
CA ASP A 67 -10.66 13.82 -2.57
C ASP A 67 -11.11 12.36 -2.70
N SER A 68 -12.39 12.09 -2.42
CA SER A 68 -13.14 10.95 -2.96
C SER A 68 -13.20 10.93 -4.51
N ARG A 69 -12.53 11.87 -5.19
CA ARG A 69 -12.28 11.92 -6.63
C ARG A 69 -10.96 11.24 -7.04
N ALA A 70 -10.51 10.24 -6.32
CA ALA A 70 -9.77 9.13 -6.93
C ALA A 70 -10.79 8.06 -7.37
N PRO A 71 -11.41 8.19 -8.55
CA PRO A 71 -12.11 7.04 -9.10
C PRO A 71 -11.07 5.94 -9.29
N ALA A 72 -11.48 4.71 -9.01
CA ALA A 72 -10.98 3.58 -9.74
C ALA A 72 -11.12 3.90 -11.24
N ALA A 73 -10.05 4.41 -11.85
CA ALA A 73 -9.95 4.61 -13.27
C ALA A 73 -8.46 4.56 -13.65
N ALA A 74 -8.12 3.44 -14.26
CA ALA A 74 -6.93 3.26 -15.05
C ALA A 74 -6.59 4.54 -15.85
N ALA A 75 -5.30 4.85 -15.91
CA ALA A 75 -4.63 5.74 -16.87
C ALA A 75 -4.63 7.28 -16.67
N ALA A 76 -5.55 7.94 -15.96
CA ALA A 76 -5.56 9.43 -15.89
C ALA A 76 -5.07 10.07 -14.56
N GLY A 77 -4.83 9.28 -13.52
CA GLY A 77 -4.55 9.77 -12.15
C GLY A 77 -3.09 9.72 -11.69
N ARG A 78 -2.14 9.29 -12.53
CA ARG A 78 -0.75 9.03 -12.10
C ARG A 78 -0.08 10.24 -11.46
N ALA A 79 -0.07 11.39 -12.13
CA ALA A 79 0.66 12.56 -11.64
C ALA A 79 0.12 13.10 -10.30
N ARG A 80 -1.21 13.13 -10.10
CA ARG A 80 -1.83 13.64 -8.86
C ARG A 80 -1.73 12.65 -7.70
N ALA A 81 -1.90 11.36 -7.96
CA ALA A 81 -1.67 10.33 -6.95
C ALA A 81 -0.18 10.26 -6.54
N THR A 82 0.73 10.45 -7.50
CA THR A 82 2.17 10.57 -7.24
C THR A 82 2.51 11.82 -6.43
N ASP A 83 1.84 12.95 -6.67
CA ASP A 83 2.11 14.19 -5.94
C ASP A 83 1.58 14.14 -4.50
N LEU A 84 0.39 13.54 -4.29
CA LEU A 84 -0.13 13.26 -2.94
C LEU A 84 0.75 12.24 -2.21
N PHE A 85 1.13 11.14 -2.86
CA PHE A 85 2.06 10.15 -2.32
C PHE A 85 3.43 10.76 -2.02
N GLY A 86 3.94 11.63 -2.89
CA GLY A 86 5.20 12.34 -2.71
C GLY A 86 5.17 13.30 -1.53
N ARG A 87 4.07 14.04 -1.34
CA ARG A 87 3.88 14.88 -0.15
C ARG A 87 3.77 14.06 1.12
N ILE A 88 3.01 12.95 1.10
CA ILE A 88 2.83 12.09 2.26
C ILE A 88 4.13 11.33 2.60
N LEU A 89 4.87 10.82 1.61
CA LEU A 89 6.21 10.27 1.83
C LEU A 89 7.19 11.34 2.33
N ALA A 90 7.12 12.58 1.83
CA ALA A 90 7.98 13.66 2.29
C ALA A 90 7.65 14.10 3.72
N GLU A 91 6.38 14.08 4.11
CA GLU A 91 5.90 14.52 5.43
C GLU A 91 6.02 13.41 6.50
N TYR A 92 5.84 12.15 6.10
CA TYR A 92 5.77 10.99 7.00
C TYR A 92 6.88 9.94 6.78
N GLY A 93 7.84 10.20 5.88
CA GLY A 93 8.89 9.29 5.42
C GLY A 93 9.80 8.76 6.53
N ASP A 94 9.45 7.58 7.02
CA ASP A 94 10.32 6.63 7.70
C ASP A 94 10.45 5.39 6.77
N ASP A 95 11.55 4.64 6.85
CA ASP A 95 11.86 3.50 5.99
C ASP A 95 10.74 2.44 6.00
N SER A 96 9.98 2.37 7.09
CA SER A 96 8.83 1.48 7.27
C SER A 96 7.65 1.77 6.33
N VAL A 97 7.44 3.02 5.94
CA VAL A 97 6.36 3.41 5.00
C VAL A 97 6.70 3.02 3.58
N ALA A 98 7.98 3.11 3.20
CA ALA A 98 8.47 2.73 1.88
C ALA A 98 8.32 1.22 1.60
N GLN A 99 8.34 0.38 2.64
CA GLN A 99 8.12 -1.08 2.53
C GLN A 99 6.68 -1.47 2.15
N LEU A 100 5.72 -0.55 2.29
CA LEU A 100 4.32 -0.80 1.96
C LEU A 100 4.03 -0.69 0.44
N GLY A 101 5.00 -0.26 -0.36
CA GLY A 101 4.91 -0.24 -1.83
C GLY A 101 5.90 -1.22 -2.47
N GLY A 102 5.39 -2.16 -3.26
CA GLY A 102 6.22 -3.05 -4.09
C GLY A 102 6.38 -2.52 -5.52
N VAL A 103 7.44 -2.95 -6.22
CA VAL A 103 7.61 -2.67 -7.65
C VAL A 103 7.93 -3.96 -8.40
N HIS A 104 7.34 -4.10 -9.60
CA HIS A 104 7.74 -5.12 -10.55
C HIS A 104 8.82 -4.55 -11.47
N LEU A 105 10.04 -5.07 -11.35
CA LEU A 105 11.19 -4.63 -12.13
C LEU A 105 11.63 -5.74 -13.08
N ALA A 106 11.81 -5.40 -14.36
CA ALA A 106 12.40 -6.28 -15.37
C ALA A 106 13.82 -5.80 -15.70
N CYS A 107 14.79 -6.72 -15.70
CA CYS A 107 16.18 -6.45 -16.06
C CYS A 107 16.58 -7.34 -17.24
N GLU A 108 16.69 -6.73 -18.43
CA GLU A 108 17.03 -7.45 -19.66
C GLU A 108 18.50 -7.21 -20.05
N GLN A 109 19.10 -8.18 -20.74
CA GLN A 109 20.49 -8.13 -21.26
C GLN A 109 21.55 -7.84 -20.18
N VAL A 110 21.25 -8.16 -18.92
CA VAL A 110 22.22 -8.10 -17.82
C VAL A 110 23.21 -9.24 -17.91
N SER A 111 24.45 -9.01 -17.50
CA SER A 111 25.45 -10.07 -17.42
C SER A 111 25.13 -11.03 -16.27
N GLN A 112 25.53 -12.31 -16.36
CA GLN A 112 25.33 -13.27 -15.27
C GLN A 112 25.87 -12.79 -13.91
N PRO A 113 27.06 -12.14 -13.82
CA PRO A 113 27.51 -11.57 -12.55
C PRO A 113 26.59 -10.47 -12.00
N LEU A 114 26.05 -9.61 -12.87
CA LEU A 114 25.11 -8.56 -12.46
C LEU A 114 23.77 -9.15 -12.00
N ALA A 115 23.24 -10.17 -12.69
CA ALA A 115 22.05 -10.90 -12.26
C ALA A 115 22.23 -11.46 -10.83
N LYS A 116 23.39 -12.08 -10.54
CA LYS A 116 23.67 -12.61 -9.20
C LYS A 116 23.83 -11.52 -8.15
N ALA A 117 24.39 -10.36 -8.50
CA ALA A 117 24.45 -9.23 -7.58
C ALA A 117 23.05 -8.71 -7.22
N ILE A 118 22.14 -8.64 -8.18
CA ILE A 118 20.73 -8.24 -7.98
C ILE A 118 20.00 -9.26 -7.08
N GLU A 119 20.16 -10.56 -7.36
CA GLU A 119 19.47 -11.65 -6.65
C GLU A 119 19.96 -11.92 -5.23
N TRP A 120 21.08 -11.31 -4.82
CA TRP A 120 21.63 -11.50 -3.48
C TRP A 120 20.74 -10.90 -2.37
N GLY A 121 19.92 -9.89 -2.71
CA GLY A 121 19.02 -9.25 -1.76
C GLY A 121 17.95 -10.21 -1.23
N ARG A 122 17.57 -10.10 0.04
CA ARG A 122 16.55 -10.98 0.66
C ARG A 122 15.15 -10.36 0.77
N LEU A 123 14.98 -9.14 0.29
CA LEU A 123 13.74 -8.35 0.43
C LEU A 123 12.95 -8.25 -0.89
N ALA A 124 13.19 -9.15 -1.84
CA ALA A 124 12.50 -9.22 -3.11
C ALA A 124 12.22 -10.67 -3.50
N ALA A 125 11.37 -10.86 -4.52
CA ALA A 125 11.17 -12.13 -5.20
C ALA A 125 11.82 -12.06 -6.60
N TYR A 126 12.51 -13.12 -7.01
CA TYR A 126 13.27 -13.15 -8.26
C TYR A 126 12.74 -14.22 -9.21
N LEU A 127 12.80 -13.93 -10.52
CA LEU A 127 12.55 -14.88 -11.59
C LEU A 127 13.57 -14.62 -12.71
N GLU A 128 14.55 -15.52 -12.84
CA GLU A 128 15.58 -15.50 -13.89
C GLU A 128 15.14 -16.37 -15.09
N GLN A 129 15.54 -15.98 -16.30
CA GLN A 129 15.46 -16.89 -17.45
C GLN A 129 16.27 -18.16 -17.18
N SER A 130 15.68 -19.33 -17.43
CA SER A 130 16.34 -20.59 -17.12
C SER A 130 17.19 -21.10 -18.27
N THR A 131 18.49 -21.18 -18.02
CA THR A 131 19.46 -21.78 -18.94
C THR A 131 19.30 -23.29 -19.12
N ARG A 132 18.42 -23.93 -18.33
CA ARG A 132 17.98 -25.31 -18.53
C ARG A 132 17.03 -25.47 -19.71
N TYR A 133 16.38 -24.38 -20.13
CA TYR A 133 15.36 -24.37 -21.18
C TYR A 133 15.70 -23.46 -22.36
N ILE A 134 16.57 -22.46 -22.17
CA ILE A 134 16.94 -21.47 -23.20
C ILE A 134 18.46 -21.41 -23.30
N ALA A 135 19.02 -21.47 -24.51
CA ALA A 135 20.47 -21.40 -24.70
C ALA A 135 20.95 -19.94 -24.64
N TYR A 136 22.17 -19.69 -24.14
CA TYR A 136 22.75 -18.34 -24.09
C TYR A 136 22.94 -17.68 -25.47
N THR A 137 22.98 -18.50 -26.53
CA THR A 137 23.09 -18.04 -27.91
C THR A 137 21.75 -17.63 -28.50
N ASP A 138 20.63 -18.02 -27.87
CA ASP A 138 19.31 -17.66 -28.33
C ASP A 138 19.11 -16.17 -28.07
N ARG A 139 18.68 -15.46 -29.13
CA ARG A 139 18.39 -14.03 -29.09
C ARG A 139 16.95 -13.83 -29.54
N PRO A 140 16.23 -12.87 -28.95
CA PRO A 140 14.94 -12.45 -29.49
C PRO A 140 15.08 -11.97 -30.94
#